data_AF-A0A954UUI4-F1
#
_entry.id   AF-A0A954UUI4-F1
#
_cell.length_a   1.000
_cell.length_b   1.000
_cell.length_c   1.000
_cell.angle_alpha   90.00
_cell.angle_beta   90.00
_cell.angle_gamma   90.00
#
_symmetry.space_group_name_H-M   'P 1'
#
loop_
_entity.id
_entity.type
_entity.pdbx_description
1 polymer ?
#
loop_
_entity_poly.entity_id
_entity_poly.type
_entity_poly.pdbx_seq_one_letter_code
_entity_poly.pdbx_strand_id
1 'polypeptide(L)' 'MQVALCGLGIASAISSTGCQITEGGQLLPSPYYIEDDVQYFPAGPEFPLSREAEVQERFRADEQARRRQQGLGN' A
#
# COMPACT_ATOMS: atom_id res chain seq x y z
N MET A 1 28.67 -36.06 27.06
CA MET A 1 28.87 -35.56 25.67
C MET A 1 27.56 -35.11 25.02
N GLN A 2 26.50 -35.91 25.08
CA GLN A 2 25.19 -35.60 24.47
C GLN A 2 24.55 -34.27 24.95
N VAL A 3 24.58 -34.01 26.26
CA VAL A 3 24.01 -32.78 26.85
C VAL A 3 24.75 -31.52 26.39
N ALA A 4 26.08 -31.60 26.23
CA ALA A 4 26.88 -30.48 25.71
C ALA A 4 26.56 -30.20 24.24
N LEU A 5 26.34 -31.24 23.44
CA LEU A 5 25.97 -31.12 22.03
C LEU A 5 24.59 -30.47 21.88
N CYS A 6 23.61 -30.91 22.68
CA CYS A 6 22.27 -30.32 22.70
C CYS A 6 22.28 -28.87 23.20
N GLY A 7 23.07 -28.56 24.23
CA GLY A 7 23.20 -27.20 24.75
C GLY A 7 23.79 -26.23 23.72
N LEU A 8 24.80 -26.66 22.96
CA LEU A 8 25.39 -25.85 21.89
C LEU A 8 24.40 -25.59 20.74
N GLY A 9 23.61 -26.61 20.38
CA GLY A 9 22.58 -26.49 19.34
C GLY A 9 21.43 -25.55 19.71
N ILE A 10 21.03 -25.52 20.99
CA ILE A 10 20.00 -24.59 21.47
C ILE A 10 20.56 -23.16 21.51
N ALA A 11 21.80 -22.97 21.97
CA ALA A 11 22.44 -21.66 22.02
C ALA A 11 22.63 -21.03 20.63
N SER A 12 22.97 -21.83 19.61
CA SER A 12 23.08 -21.35 18.23
C SER A 12 21.74 -20.99 17.61
N ALA A 13 20.68 -21.76 17.90
CA ALA A 13 19.32 -21.47 17.43
C ALA A 13 18.76 -20.16 18.03
N ILE A 14 19.01 -19.89 19.31
CA ILE A 14 18.58 -18.64 19.95
C ILE A 14 19.36 -17.44 19.38
N SER A 15 20.65 -17.63 19.08
CA SER A 15 21.50 -16.56 18.54
C SER A 15 21.18 -16.21 17.08
N SER A 16 20.63 -17.14 16.30
CA SER A 16 20.23 -16.90 14.90
C SER A 16 18.81 -16.33 14.77
N THR A 17 17.99 -16.40 15.82
CA THR A 17 16.67 -15.78 15.87
C THR A 17 16.73 -14.45 16.61
N GLY A 18 16.77 -13.35 15.87
CA GLY A 18 16.71 -12.00 16.41
C GLY A 18 16.19 -11.02 15.36
N CYS A 19 16.10 -9.74 15.73
CA CYS A 19 15.80 -8.65 14.81
C CYS A 19 17.01 -8.50 13.87
N GLN A 20 17.06 -9.33 12.81
CA GLN A 20 18.02 -9.18 11.74
C GLN A 20 17.69 -7.87 11.04
N ILE A 21 18.42 -6.80 11.40
CA ILE A 21 18.36 -5.57 10.65
C ILE A 21 19.19 -5.81 9.40
N THR A 22 18.47 -5.95 8.29
CA THR A 22 19.02 -5.86 6.94
C THR A 22 19.54 -4.43 6.74
N GLU A 23 20.82 -4.22 6.99
CA GLU A 23 21.51 -3.08 6.42
C GLU A 23 22.13 -3.52 5.10
N GLY A 24 21.54 -3.08 3.98
CA GLY A 24 22.12 -3.25 2.64
C GLY A 24 21.42 -4.23 1.68
N GLY A 25 20.13 -4.56 1.83
CA GLY A 25 19.47 -5.44 0.85
C GLY A 25 17.93 -5.55 0.87
N GLN A 26 17.23 -4.63 1.53
CA GLN A 26 15.76 -4.58 1.54
C GLN A 26 15.28 -3.46 0.60
N LEU A 27 14.04 -3.54 0.11
CA LEU A 27 13.28 -2.39 -0.44
C LEU A 27 13.03 -1.29 0.62
N LEU A 28 13.97 -1.07 1.53
CA LEU A 28 13.94 0.08 2.41
C LEU A 28 14.41 1.28 1.58
N PRO A 29 13.74 2.44 1.72
CA PRO A 29 14.24 3.71 1.21
C PRO A 29 15.73 3.81 1.53
N SER A 30 16.51 4.41 0.61
CA SER A 30 17.94 4.59 0.82
C SER A 30 18.18 5.12 2.24
N PRO A 31 19.29 4.77 2.91
CA PRO A 31 19.54 5.19 4.30
C PRO A 31 19.50 6.73 4.48
N TYR A 32 19.50 7.48 3.38
CA TYR A 32 19.34 8.92 3.34
C TYR A 32 17.91 9.42 3.06
N TYR A 33 16.87 8.60 3.19
CA TYR A 33 15.49 9.03 2.85
C TYR A 33 14.95 10.15 3.74
N ILE A 34 15.56 10.37 4.91
CA ILE A 34 15.25 11.48 5.81
C ILE A 34 15.91 12.77 5.30
N GLU A 35 17.09 12.66 4.69
CA GLU A 35 17.82 13.76 4.06
C GLU A 35 17.48 13.96 2.58
N ASP A 36 16.72 13.05 1.97
CA ASP A 36 16.21 13.20 0.61
C ASP A 36 15.29 14.41 0.58
N ASP A 37 15.56 15.31 -0.37
CA ASP A 37 14.86 16.58 -0.45
C ASP A 37 13.35 16.35 -0.46
N VAL A 38 12.58 17.27 0.12
CA VAL A 38 11.12 17.26 -0.05
C VAL A 38 10.85 17.31 -1.54
N GLN A 39 10.46 16.16 -2.10
CA GLN A 39 10.12 16.05 -3.50
C GLN A 39 8.93 16.99 -3.74
N TYR A 40 9.21 18.15 -4.33
CA TYR A 40 8.21 19.18 -4.56
C TYR A 40 7.24 18.66 -5.62
N PHE A 41 6.04 18.30 -5.17
CA PHE A 41 4.92 18.07 -6.06
C PHE A 41 4.21 19.40 -6.26
N PRO A 42 4.07 19.91 -7.51
CA PRO A 42 3.28 21.11 -7.74
C PRO A 42 1.87 20.89 -7.21
N ALA A 43 1.21 21.97 -6.79
CA ALA A 43 -0.18 21.91 -6.36
C ALA A 43 -0.99 21.18 -7.44
N GLY A 44 -1.61 20.07 -7.02
CA GLY A 44 -2.45 19.27 -7.90
C GLY A 44 -3.65 20.07 -8.40
N PRO A 45 -4.43 19.52 -9.34
CA PRO A 45 -5.69 20.14 -9.74
C PRO A 45 -6.59 20.40 -8.52
N GLU A 46 -7.30 21.54 -8.51
CA GLU A 46 -8.26 21.94 -7.45
C GLU A 46 -9.22 20.81 -7.06
N PHE A 47 -9.55 19.95 -8.02
CA PHE A 47 -10.33 18.74 -7.81
C PHE A 47 -9.60 17.50 -8.37
N PRO A 48 -8.94 16.71 -7.52
CA PRO A 48 -8.15 15.53 -7.93
C PRO A 48 -8.96 14.40 -8.58
N LEU A 49 -10.29 14.39 -8.43
CA LEU A 49 -11.18 13.30 -8.82
C LEU A 49 -12.16 13.67 -9.94
N SER A 50 -11.75 14.55 -10.85
CA SER A 50 -12.62 15.06 -11.93
C SER A 50 -13.17 13.96 -12.82
N ARG A 51 -12.35 12.94 -13.13
CA ARG A 51 -12.74 11.78 -13.93
C ARG A 51 -13.78 10.94 -13.23
N GLU A 52 -13.59 10.67 -11.93
CA GLU A 52 -14.48 9.86 -11.12
C GLU A 52 -15.83 10.55 -10.93
N ALA A 53 -15.83 11.87 -10.73
CA ALA A 53 -17.06 12.65 -10.65
C ALA A 53 -17.84 12.60 -11.97
N GLU A 54 -17.18 12.80 -13.12
CA GLU A 54 -17.81 12.70 -14.43
C GLU A 54 -18.42 11.31 -14.68
N VAL A 55 -17.69 10.24 -14.35
CA VAL A 55 -18.20 8.87 -14.48
C VAL A 55 -19.42 8.66 -13.59
N GLN A 56 -19.40 9.17 -12.37
CA GLN A 56 -20.51 9.04 -11.44
C GLN A 56 -21.74 9.84 -11.89
N GLU A 57 -21.56 11.01 -12.49
CA GLU A 57 -22.65 11.80 -13.08
C GLU A 57 -23.30 11.07 -14.25
N ARG A 58 -22.49 10.54 -15.18
CA ARG A 58 -22.98 9.76 -16.32
C ARG A 58 -23.77 8.53 -15.86
N PHE A 59 -23.23 7.79 -14.88
CA PHE A 59 -23.92 6.63 -14.31
C PHE A 59 -25.28 6.98 -13.69
N ARG A 60 -25.35 8.09 -12.93
CA ARG A 60 -26.61 8.57 -12.36
C ARG A 60 -27.62 8.97 -13.45
N ALA A 61 -27.16 9.62 -14.51
CA ALA A 61 -28.01 10.00 -15.64
C ALA A 61 -28.60 8.77 -16.35
N ASP A 62 -27.78 7.75 -16.59
CA ASP A 62 -28.21 6.49 -17.21
C ASP A 62 -29.23 5.75 -16.33
N GLU A 63 -28.99 5.64 -15.03
CA GLU A 63 -29.93 5.04 -14.08
C GLU A 63 -31.28 5.78 -14.07
N GLN A 64 -31.26 7.11 -14.08
CA GLN A 64 -32.47 7.92 -14.16
C GLN A 64 -33.21 7.72 -15.49
N ALA A 65 -32.50 7.64 -16.62
CA ALA A 65 -33.09 7.38 -17.92
C ALA A 65 -33.74 5.98 -17.97
N ARG A 66 -33.07 4.96 -17.44
CA ARG A 66 -33.61 3.60 -17.33
C ARG A 66 -34.87 3.55 -16.47
N ARG A 67 -34.87 4.22 -15.31
CA ARG A 67 -36.06 4.32 -14.44
C ARG A 67 -37.22 5.03 -15.14
N ARG A 68 -36.96 6.10 -15.88
CA ARG A 68 -37.99 6.80 -16.68
C ARG A 68 -38.57 5.91 -17.77
N GLN A 69 -37.73 5.16 -18.48
CA GLN A 69 -38.19 4.20 -19.50
C GLN A 69 -39.03 3.07 -18.88
N GLN A 70 -38.60 2.53 -17.74
CA GLN A 70 -39.37 1.50 -17.01
C GLN A 70 -40.73 2.01 -16.51
N GLY A 71 -40.82 3.30 -16.14
CA GLY A 71 -42.09 3.93 -15.74
C GLY A 71 -43.05 4.21 -16.91
N LEU A 72 -42.56 4.31 -18.14
CA LEU A 72 -43.38 4.52 -19.35
C LEU A 72 -43.91 3.21 -19.96
N GLY A 73 -43.40 2.06 -19.52
CA GLY A 73 -43.78 0.73 -20.00
C GLY A 73 -44.81 -0.01 -19.14
N ASN A 74 -45.39 0.64 -18.11
CA ASN A 74 -46.49 0.12 -17.30
C ASN A 74 -47.77 0.91 -17.55
#